data_AF-A0A9Q0X6T8-F1
#
_entry.id   AF-A0A9Q0X6T8-F1
#
_cell.length_a   1.000
_cell.length_b   1.000
_cell.length_c   1.000
_cell.angle_alpha   90.00
_cell.angle_beta   90.00
_cell.angle_gamma   90.00
#
_symmetry.space_group_name_H-M   'P 1'
#
loop_
_entity.id
_entity.type
_entity.pdbx_description
1 polymer ?
#
loop_
_entity_poly.entity_id
_entity_poly.type
_entity_poly.pdbx_seq_one_letter_code
_entity_poly.pdbx_strand_id
1 'polypeptide(L)'
;MEERKWEDLEFDCLVNVLGRVGMESLLLDVPFVCKSWYEASLNPSCWKHLVFPQDLHTNWDVEDVTLIDKFEAYYEIRTCSEDAFIKFVVGRSHGSCTDLSLPSDCSKEVLNYIADECPALISLSLPADRILSSEYSLLILPTVIGKWEHLENLWLESSDCLGGTDGFEESSDNTARMQKPCTFRCTRLQRFYLW
;
A
#
# COMPACT_ATOMS: atom_id res chain seq x y z
N MET A 1 -14.96 40.75 -1.44
CA MET A 1 -14.77 39.55 -2.29
C MET A 1 -15.66 38.49 -1.69
N GLU A 2 -16.49 37.81 -2.49
CA GLU A 2 -17.12 36.59 -1.99
C GLU A 2 -16.03 35.54 -1.79
N GLU A 3 -15.97 34.99 -0.58
CA GLU A 3 -15.08 33.89 -0.26
C GLU A 3 -15.54 32.65 -1.06
N ARG A 4 -14.65 32.08 -1.85
CA ARG A 4 -14.93 30.83 -2.56
C ARG A 4 -15.11 29.72 -1.54
N LYS A 5 -16.25 29.04 -1.60
CA LYS A 5 -16.53 27.91 -0.71
C LYS A 5 -16.05 26.62 -1.36
N TRP A 6 -15.44 25.76 -0.55
CA TRP A 6 -15.12 24.38 -0.96
C TRP A 6 -16.37 23.57 -1.32
N GLU A 7 -17.52 23.94 -0.78
CA GLU A 7 -18.83 23.35 -1.07
C GLU A 7 -19.28 23.55 -2.52
N ASP A 8 -18.78 24.60 -3.19
CA ASP A 8 -19.11 24.88 -4.60
C ASP A 8 -18.19 24.13 -5.59
N LEU A 9 -17.20 23.38 -5.07
CA LEU A 9 -16.32 22.57 -5.90
C LEU A 9 -17.13 21.41 -6.52
N GLU A 10 -16.95 21.22 -7.82
CA GLU A 10 -17.56 20.11 -8.55
C GLU A 10 -17.10 18.77 -7.95
N PHE A 11 -18.01 17.79 -7.89
CA PHE A 11 -17.82 16.56 -7.12
C PHE A 11 -16.63 15.73 -7.62
N ASP A 12 -16.46 15.58 -8.93
CA ASP A 12 -15.32 14.85 -9.51
C ASP A 12 -13.99 15.56 -9.22
N CYS A 13 -14.00 16.90 -9.22
CA CYS A 13 -12.85 17.70 -8.77
C CYS A 13 -12.51 17.43 -7.30
N LEU A 14 -13.52 17.36 -6.42
CA LEU A 14 -13.32 17.03 -5.01
C LEU A 14 -12.75 15.62 -4.85
N VAL A 15 -13.34 14.61 -5.49
CA VAL A 15 -12.83 13.22 -5.50
C VAL A 15 -11.37 13.16 -5.95
N ASN A 16 -11.01 13.87 -7.02
CA ASN A 16 -9.63 13.91 -7.51
C ASN A 16 -8.66 14.59 -6.53
N VAL A 17 -9.11 15.59 -5.76
CA VAL A 17 -8.29 16.19 -4.70
C VAL A 17 -8.13 15.21 -3.54
N LEU A 18 -9.23 14.60 -3.08
CA LEU A 18 -9.22 13.66 -1.96
C LEU A 18 -8.38 12.41 -2.27
N GLY A 19 -8.37 11.92 -3.51
CA GLY A 19 -7.49 10.82 -3.92
C GLY A 19 -5.99 11.10 -3.79
N ARG A 20 -5.58 12.33 -3.46
CA ARG A 20 -4.17 12.74 -3.31
C ARG A 20 -3.75 13.01 -1.88
N VAL A 21 -4.67 13.00 -0.90
CA VAL A 21 -4.32 13.34 0.50
C VAL A 21 -3.64 12.18 1.23
N GLY A 22 -3.67 10.97 0.65
CA GLY A 22 -3.09 9.77 1.25
C GLY A 22 -4.10 8.98 2.09
N MET A 23 -3.74 7.72 2.36
CA MET A 23 -4.62 6.75 3.01
C MET A 23 -5.02 7.16 4.44
N GLU A 24 -4.06 7.61 5.25
CA GLU A 24 -4.32 8.00 6.65
C GLU A 24 -5.38 9.11 6.73
N SER A 25 -5.21 10.20 5.97
CA SER A 25 -6.18 11.29 5.96
C SER A 25 -7.52 10.90 5.33
N LEU A 26 -7.53 10.01 4.33
CA LEU A 26 -8.79 9.46 3.79
C LEU A 26 -9.57 8.62 4.82
N LEU A 27 -8.87 8.01 5.78
CA LEU A 27 -9.49 7.25 6.87
C LEU A 27 -9.90 8.14 8.05
N LEU A 28 -9.02 9.03 8.50
CA LEU A 28 -9.14 9.66 9.82
C LEU A 28 -9.57 11.13 9.79
N ASP A 29 -9.35 11.83 8.67
CA ASP A 29 -9.58 13.29 8.59
C ASP A 29 -10.74 13.64 7.65
N VAL A 30 -10.62 13.26 6.39
CA VAL A 30 -11.52 13.66 5.30
C VAL A 30 -12.98 13.32 5.56
N PRO A 31 -13.33 12.10 6.04
CA PRO A 31 -14.73 11.73 6.26
C PRO A 31 -15.43 12.58 7.33
N PHE A 32 -14.68 13.32 8.14
CA PHE A 32 -15.18 14.06 9.30
C PHE A 32 -15.22 15.58 9.10
N VAL A 33 -14.79 16.09 7.93
CA VAL A 33 -14.83 17.53 7.61
C VAL A 33 -16.28 17.99 7.40
N CYS A 34 -17.00 17.36 6.48
CA CYS A 34 -18.41 17.62 6.22
C CYS A 34 -19.06 16.46 5.46
N LYS A 35 -20.39 16.50 5.29
CA LYS A 35 -21.14 15.44 4.58
C LYS A 35 -20.69 15.24 3.13
N SER A 36 -20.41 16.32 2.40
CA SER A 36 -19.95 16.24 1.01
C SER A 36 -18.58 15.56 0.90
N TRP A 37 -17.67 15.83 1.83
CA TRP A 37 -16.35 15.17 1.88
C TRP A 37 -16.45 13.71 2.30
N TYR A 38 -17.34 13.39 3.24
CA TYR A 38 -17.68 12.01 3.58
C TYR A 38 -18.15 11.24 2.33
N GLU A 39 -19.14 11.76 1.61
CA GLU A 39 -19.68 11.14 0.40
C GLU A 39 -18.60 11.00 -0.70
N ALA A 40 -17.78 12.03 -0.91
CA ALA A 40 -16.69 11.97 -1.88
C ALA A 40 -15.59 10.97 -1.48
N SER A 41 -15.27 10.81 -0.20
CA SER A 41 -14.30 9.84 0.29
C SER A 41 -14.76 8.38 0.18
N LEU A 42 -16.05 8.14 -0.05
CA LEU A 42 -16.59 6.81 -0.37
C LEU A 42 -16.41 6.45 -1.85
N ASN A 43 -16.04 7.41 -2.72
CA ASN A 43 -15.82 7.12 -4.13
C ASN A 43 -14.60 6.20 -4.30
N PRO A 44 -14.71 5.09 -5.04
CA PRO A 44 -13.59 4.18 -5.33
C PRO A 44 -12.34 4.87 -5.88
N SER A 45 -12.52 5.97 -6.62
CA SER A 45 -11.41 6.73 -7.22
C SER A 45 -10.50 7.40 -6.19
N CYS A 46 -10.95 7.59 -4.95
CA CYS A 46 -10.10 8.07 -3.86
C CYS A 46 -9.10 7.01 -3.39
N TRP A 47 -9.36 5.72 -3.66
CA TRP A 47 -8.63 4.57 -3.11
C TRP A 47 -7.81 3.84 -4.19
N LYS A 48 -7.41 4.54 -5.26
CA LYS A 48 -6.60 3.97 -6.35
C LYS A 48 -5.16 3.68 -5.93
N HIS A 49 -4.63 4.48 -5.00
CA HIS A 49 -3.26 4.41 -4.54
C HIS A 49 -3.24 4.13 -3.03
N LEU A 50 -2.89 2.90 -2.65
CA LEU A 50 -2.89 2.43 -1.27
C LEU A 50 -1.46 2.11 -0.86
N VAL A 51 -0.91 2.93 0.03
CA VAL A 51 0.43 2.72 0.60
C VAL A 51 0.27 2.43 2.09
N PHE A 52 0.42 1.16 2.47
CA PHE A 52 0.45 0.77 3.87
C PHE A 52 1.83 1.06 4.47
N PRO A 53 1.90 1.57 5.72
CA PRO A 53 3.14 1.57 6.49
C PRO A 53 3.72 0.16 6.61
N GLN A 54 5.04 0.03 6.67
CA GLN A 54 5.70 -1.28 6.78
C GLN A 54 5.35 -1.99 8.09
N ASP A 55 5.19 -1.22 9.16
CA ASP A 55 4.76 -1.70 10.48
C ASP A 55 3.36 -1.15 10.77
N LEU A 56 2.37 -2.05 10.86
CA LEU A 56 0.98 -1.68 11.15
C LEU A 56 0.66 -1.75 12.65
N HIS A 57 1.43 -2.48 13.45
CA HIS A 57 1.37 -2.51 14.91
C HIS A 57 2.77 -2.31 15.52
N THR A 58 2.82 -1.66 16.68
CA THR A 58 4.06 -1.59 17.46
C THR A 58 4.38 -2.95 18.06
N ASN A 59 5.58 -3.47 17.80
CA ASN A 59 6.25 -4.27 18.82
C ASN A 59 6.50 -3.34 20.02
N TRP A 60 6.20 -3.82 21.23
CA TRP A 60 6.08 -3.11 22.52
C TRP A 60 7.20 -2.12 22.94
N ASP A 61 8.21 -1.84 22.11
CA ASP A 61 9.42 -1.13 22.45
C ASP A 61 9.57 0.29 21.83
N VAL A 62 8.57 0.81 21.09
CA VAL A 62 8.62 2.15 20.48
C VAL A 62 7.36 2.97 20.81
N GLU A 63 7.53 4.23 21.23
CA GLU A 63 6.44 5.18 21.58
C GLU A 63 5.62 5.69 20.37
N ASP A 64 5.85 5.17 19.16
CA ASP A 64 5.18 5.63 17.94
C ASP A 64 3.81 4.98 17.77
N VAL A 65 2.76 5.80 17.74
CA VAL A 65 1.37 5.35 17.51
C VAL A 65 1.19 4.95 16.04
N THR A 66 0.80 3.71 15.77
CA THR A 66 0.62 3.22 14.39
C THR A 66 -0.66 3.73 13.74
N LEU A 67 -0.80 3.48 12.43
CA LEU A 67 -2.04 3.77 11.71
C LEU A 67 -3.23 2.98 12.28
N ILE A 68 -3.03 1.72 12.67
CA ILE A 68 -4.11 0.91 13.27
C ILE A 68 -4.44 1.44 14.66
N ASP A 69 -3.47 1.82 15.48
CA ASP A 69 -3.73 2.40 16.80
C ASP A 69 -4.57 3.67 16.71
N LYS A 70 -4.21 4.57 15.77
CA LYS A 70 -5.00 5.77 15.47
C LYS A 70 -6.40 5.42 15.01
N PHE A 71 -6.54 4.45 14.11
CA PHE A 71 -7.84 3.99 13.61
C PHE A 71 -8.70 3.41 14.74
N GLU A 72 -8.14 2.57 15.59
CA GLU A 72 -8.84 1.99 16.73
C GLU A 72 -9.30 3.04 17.73
N ALA A 73 -8.41 3.97 18.09
CA ALA A 73 -8.73 5.07 18.99
C ALA A 73 -9.80 5.99 18.41
N TYR A 74 -9.71 6.34 17.12
CA TYR A 74 -10.62 7.28 16.47
C TYR A 74 -12.04 6.70 16.30
N TYR A 75 -12.14 5.40 16.01
CA TYR A 75 -13.41 4.71 15.79
C TYR A 75 -13.94 3.95 17.02
N GLU A 76 -13.27 4.07 18.17
CA GLU A 76 -13.60 3.34 19.41
C GLU A 76 -13.67 1.81 19.21
N ILE A 77 -12.80 1.28 18.34
CA ILE A 77 -12.70 -0.16 18.06
C ILE A 77 -11.85 -0.80 19.14
N ARG A 78 -12.28 -1.95 19.65
CA ARG A 78 -11.58 -2.62 20.76
C ARG A 78 -10.17 -3.11 20.39
N THR A 79 -10.08 -3.82 19.26
CA THR A 79 -8.85 -4.38 18.67
C THR A 79 -9.16 -4.81 17.24
N CYS A 80 -8.28 -4.53 16.30
CA CYS A 80 -8.36 -4.87 14.89
C CYS A 80 -7.11 -5.66 14.48
N SER A 81 -7.30 -6.81 13.82
CA SER A 81 -6.16 -7.50 13.21
C SER A 81 -5.68 -6.75 11.97
N GLU A 82 -4.38 -6.82 11.68
CA GLU A 82 -3.79 -6.23 10.46
C GLU A 82 -4.50 -6.75 9.22
N ASP A 83 -4.73 -8.06 9.15
CA ASP A 83 -5.46 -8.69 8.05
C ASP A 83 -6.85 -8.08 7.83
N ALA A 84 -7.61 -7.85 8.91
CA ALA A 84 -8.94 -7.25 8.83
C ALA A 84 -8.86 -5.79 8.40
N PHE A 85 -7.88 -5.05 8.91
CA PHE A 85 -7.63 -3.66 8.53
C PHE A 85 -7.25 -3.54 7.05
N ILE A 86 -6.32 -4.35 6.56
CA ILE A 86 -5.89 -4.37 5.16
C ILE A 86 -7.07 -4.71 4.25
N LYS A 87 -7.82 -5.78 4.56
CA LYS A 87 -9.02 -6.17 3.80
C LYS A 87 -10.05 -5.04 3.78
N PHE A 88 -10.29 -4.38 4.92
CA PHE A 88 -11.20 -3.24 5.01
C PHE A 88 -10.79 -2.09 4.09
N VAL A 89 -9.53 -1.66 4.17
CA VAL A 89 -9.00 -0.54 3.37
C VAL A 89 -9.03 -0.87 1.88
N VAL A 90 -8.56 -2.07 1.51
CA VAL A 90 -8.57 -2.55 0.11
C VAL A 90 -9.99 -2.61 -0.44
N GLY A 91 -10.96 -3.09 0.35
CA GLY A 91 -12.36 -3.18 -0.05
C GLY A 91 -13.00 -1.84 -0.42
N ARG A 92 -12.51 -0.72 0.13
CA ARG A 92 -12.98 0.63 -0.24
C ARG A 92 -12.66 1.01 -1.68
N SER A 93 -11.67 0.37 -2.28
CA SER A 93 -11.31 0.60 -3.68
C SER A 93 -12.30 -0.01 -4.67
N HIS A 94 -13.17 -0.95 -4.25
CA HIS A 94 -14.14 -1.61 -5.13
C HIS A 94 -13.54 -2.04 -6.49
N GLY A 95 -12.33 -2.63 -6.46
CA GLY A 95 -11.62 -3.07 -7.67
C GLY A 95 -10.93 -1.99 -8.50
N SER A 96 -10.94 -0.74 -8.03
CA SER A 96 -10.29 0.38 -8.70
C SER A 96 -8.83 0.62 -8.27
N CYS A 97 -8.31 -0.17 -7.32
CA CYS A 97 -6.92 -0.04 -6.85
C CYS A 97 -5.93 -0.34 -7.99
N THR A 98 -5.07 0.64 -8.30
CA THR A 98 -4.04 0.54 -9.35
C THR A 98 -2.64 0.42 -8.77
N ASP A 99 -2.39 1.00 -7.60
CA ASP A 99 -1.08 1.01 -6.96
C ASP A 99 -1.22 0.61 -5.50
N LEU A 100 -0.53 -0.46 -5.11
CA LEU A 100 -0.62 -1.04 -3.78
C LEU A 100 0.77 -1.31 -3.22
N SER A 101 1.05 -0.82 -2.01
CA SER A 101 2.24 -1.16 -1.23
C SER A 101 1.81 -1.89 0.02
N LEU A 102 2.21 -3.15 0.18
CA LEU A 102 1.81 -3.99 1.32
C LEU A 102 2.78 -3.87 2.50
N PRO A 103 2.28 -4.05 3.73
CA PRO A 103 3.10 -4.09 4.95
C PRO A 103 3.93 -5.38 5.02
N SER A 104 4.92 -5.38 5.92
CA SER A 104 5.84 -6.51 6.17
C SER A 104 5.11 -7.81 6.54
N ASP A 105 4.05 -7.68 7.33
CA ASP A 105 3.24 -8.80 7.84
C ASP A 105 1.91 -8.96 7.08
N CYS A 106 2.00 -9.35 5.81
CA CYS A 106 0.82 -9.73 5.02
C CYS A 106 0.59 -11.25 5.04
N SER A 107 -0.58 -11.69 5.52
CA SER A 107 -0.95 -13.11 5.46
C SER A 107 -1.29 -13.57 4.03
N LYS A 108 -1.24 -14.90 3.81
CA LYS A 108 -1.64 -15.53 2.54
C LYS A 108 -3.11 -15.29 2.21
N GLU A 109 -3.96 -15.20 3.22
CA GLU A 109 -5.39 -14.97 3.03
C GLU A 109 -5.64 -13.56 2.52
N VAL A 110 -4.91 -12.58 3.05
CA VAL A 110 -4.96 -11.19 2.58
C VAL A 110 -4.45 -11.09 1.15
N LEU A 111 -3.33 -11.76 0.83
CA LEU A 111 -2.79 -11.74 -0.53
C LEU A 111 -3.78 -12.33 -1.55
N ASN A 112 -4.43 -13.46 -1.23
CA ASN A 112 -5.48 -14.03 -2.09
C ASN A 112 -6.69 -13.11 -2.22
N TYR A 113 -7.12 -12.48 -1.12
CA TYR A 113 -8.21 -11.51 -1.13
C TYR A 113 -7.90 -10.33 -2.07
N ILE A 114 -6.70 -9.75 -1.98
CA ILE A 114 -6.26 -8.65 -2.87
C ILE A 114 -6.23 -9.13 -4.32
N ALA A 115 -5.79 -10.37 -4.56
CA ALA A 115 -5.76 -10.94 -5.90
C ALA A 115 -7.16 -10.99 -6.55
N ASP A 116 -8.19 -11.25 -5.75
CA ASP A 116 -9.58 -11.35 -6.21
C ASP A 116 -10.26 -9.97 -6.27
N GLU A 117 -9.94 -9.06 -5.35
CA GLU A 117 -10.60 -7.77 -5.21
C GLU A 117 -9.94 -6.62 -5.98
N CYS A 118 -8.68 -6.76 -6.43
CA CYS A 118 -7.95 -5.72 -7.15
C CYS A 118 -7.55 -6.15 -8.58
N PRO A 119 -8.50 -6.38 -9.50
CA PRO A 119 -8.19 -6.79 -10.87
C PRO A 119 -7.49 -5.69 -11.69
N ALA A 120 -7.67 -4.42 -11.31
CA ALA A 120 -7.10 -3.26 -12.01
C ALA A 120 -5.66 -2.93 -11.59
N LEU A 121 -5.01 -3.78 -10.79
CA LEU A 121 -3.70 -3.51 -10.21
C LEU A 121 -2.61 -3.40 -11.29
N ILE A 122 -1.87 -2.30 -11.27
CA ILE A 122 -0.78 -1.96 -12.21
C ILE A 122 0.57 -2.03 -11.52
N SER A 123 0.65 -1.55 -10.28
CA SER A 123 1.86 -1.51 -9.47
C SER A 123 1.63 -2.18 -8.13
N LEU A 124 2.51 -3.11 -7.77
CA LEU A 124 2.51 -3.79 -6.48
C LEU A 124 3.89 -3.69 -5.85
N SER A 125 3.98 -3.17 -4.63
CA SER A 125 5.16 -3.26 -3.78
C SER A 125 4.94 -4.24 -2.65
N LEU A 126 5.92 -5.13 -2.48
CA LEU A 126 5.91 -6.23 -1.55
C LEU A 126 7.22 -6.26 -0.75
N PRO A 127 7.17 -6.48 0.57
CA PRO A 127 8.37 -6.64 1.38
C PRO A 127 9.02 -8.01 1.11
N ALA A 128 10.27 -7.99 0.66
CA ALA A 128 11.04 -9.13 0.18
C ALA A 128 11.48 -10.07 1.30
N ASP A 129 11.77 -9.53 2.48
CA ASP A 129 12.31 -10.26 3.63
C ASP A 129 11.39 -11.40 4.12
N ARG A 130 10.08 -11.15 4.22
CA ARG A 130 9.10 -12.17 4.64
C ARG A 130 8.57 -13.03 3.51
N ILE A 131 8.52 -12.49 2.31
CA ILE A 131 8.08 -13.24 1.13
C ILE A 131 9.11 -14.29 0.71
N LEU A 132 10.39 -13.92 0.72
CA LEU A 132 11.46 -14.82 0.30
C LEU A 132 11.84 -15.83 1.40
N SER A 133 11.48 -15.58 2.67
CA SER A 133 11.78 -16.49 3.78
C SER A 133 10.79 -17.65 3.92
N SER A 134 9.62 -17.60 3.26
CA SER A 134 8.67 -18.71 3.24
C SER A 134 8.63 -19.37 1.85
N GLU A 135 9.11 -20.61 1.75
CA GLU A 135 9.01 -21.42 0.52
C GLU A 135 7.57 -21.52 -0.01
N TYR A 136 6.58 -21.48 0.90
CA TYR A 136 5.17 -21.49 0.53
C TYR A 136 4.70 -20.19 -0.13
N SER A 137 5.24 -19.04 0.28
CA SER A 137 4.90 -17.74 -0.33
C SER A 137 5.41 -17.65 -1.76
N LEU A 138 6.58 -18.24 -2.04
CA LEU A 138 7.15 -18.34 -3.38
C LEU A 138 6.34 -19.21 -4.36
N LEU A 139 5.59 -20.20 -3.85
CA LEU A 139 4.70 -21.03 -4.69
C LEU A 139 3.36 -20.35 -4.97
N ILE A 140 2.85 -19.58 -4.02
CA ILE A 140 1.55 -18.91 -4.13
C ILE A 140 1.66 -17.63 -4.97
N LEU A 141 2.77 -16.89 -4.84
CA LEU A 141 2.95 -15.62 -5.53
C LEU A 141 2.79 -15.71 -7.05
N PRO A 142 3.42 -16.65 -7.78
CA PRO A 142 3.22 -16.78 -9.22
C PRO A 142 1.75 -17.05 -9.59
N THR A 143 1.03 -17.80 -8.73
CA THR A 143 -0.39 -18.11 -8.95
C THR A 143 -1.26 -16.88 -8.75
N VAL A 144 -0.97 -16.08 -7.72
CA VAL A 144 -1.68 -14.83 -7.42
C VAL A 144 -1.35 -13.74 -8.45
N ILE A 145 -0.07 -13.55 -8.78
CA ILE A 145 0.39 -12.61 -9.80
C ILE A 145 -0.25 -12.92 -11.15
N GLY A 146 -0.48 -14.20 -11.46
CA GLY A 146 -1.18 -14.62 -12.66
C GLY A 146 -2.63 -14.11 -12.78
N LYS A 147 -3.25 -13.64 -11.69
CA LYS A 147 -4.60 -13.04 -11.71
C LYS A 147 -4.60 -11.56 -12.11
N TRP A 148 -3.48 -10.84 -11.95
CA TRP A 148 -3.40 -9.42 -12.28
C TRP A 148 -2.96 -9.22 -13.73
N GLU A 149 -3.94 -9.20 -14.64
CA GLU A 149 -3.70 -9.09 -16.09
C GLU A 149 -3.02 -7.78 -16.51
N HIS A 150 -3.16 -6.73 -15.70
CA HIS A 150 -2.64 -5.39 -15.96
C HIS A 150 -1.39 -5.03 -15.14
N LEU A 151 -0.82 -5.99 -14.39
CA LEU A 151 0.33 -5.71 -13.56
C LEU A 151 1.57 -5.43 -14.41
N GLU A 152 2.08 -4.20 -14.33
CA GLU A 152 3.27 -3.75 -15.05
C GLU A 152 4.51 -3.71 -14.15
N ASN A 153 4.31 -3.36 -12.87
CA ASN A 153 5.39 -3.10 -11.92
C ASN A 153 5.24 -3.97 -10.67
N LEU A 154 6.29 -4.74 -10.37
CA LEU A 154 6.40 -5.50 -9.13
C LEU A 154 7.69 -5.09 -8.43
N TRP A 155 7.54 -4.52 -7.23
CA TRP A 155 8.64 -4.08 -6.39
C TRP A 155 8.78 -5.06 -5.24
N LEU A 156 10.02 -5.50 -5.00
CA LEU A 156 10.39 -6.34 -3.87
C LEU A 156 11.32 -5.51 -2.98
N GLU A 157 10.78 -4.93 -1.92
CA GLU A 157 11.51 -4.04 -1.00
C GLU A 157 12.22 -4.87 0.07
N SER A 158 13.56 -4.79 0.17
CA SER A 158 14.28 -5.42 1.27
C SER A 158 14.35 -4.48 2.48
N SER A 159 14.03 -4.99 3.66
CA SER A 159 14.14 -4.27 4.94
C SER A 159 15.58 -3.94 5.32
N ASP A 160 16.58 -4.57 4.69
CA ASP A 160 18.02 -4.33 4.92
C ASP A 160 18.52 -2.91 4.56
N CYS A 161 17.65 -2.02 4.08
CA CYS A 161 18.01 -0.66 3.67
C CYS A 161 17.60 0.44 4.65
N LEU A 162 16.88 0.14 5.74
CA LEU A 162 16.42 1.15 6.71
C LEU A 162 17.32 1.22 7.97
N GLY A 163 18.63 1.33 7.73
CA GLY A 163 19.61 1.71 8.74
C GLY A 163 20.60 2.69 8.14
N GLY A 164 20.20 3.96 8.01
CA GLY A 164 21.11 4.98 7.47
C GLY A 164 20.45 6.34 7.25
N THR A 165 20.01 7.00 8.32
CA THR A 165 20.00 8.47 8.31
C THR A 165 21.42 8.97 8.53
N ASP A 166 21.84 9.89 7.66
CA ASP A 166 23.00 10.79 7.71
C ASP A 166 24.39 10.25 7.29
N GLY A 167 24.94 10.89 6.25
CA GLY A 167 26.35 10.82 5.91
C GLY A 167 26.65 10.95 4.42
N PHE A 168 26.65 12.18 3.89
CA PHE A 168 27.38 12.49 2.66
C PHE A 168 28.88 12.35 2.98
N GLU A 169 29.49 11.20 2.69
CA GLU A 169 30.95 11.08 2.58
C GLU A 169 31.32 10.46 1.23
N GLU A 170 31.87 11.33 0.40
CA GLU A 170 32.61 10.98 -0.79
C GLU A 170 33.90 10.25 -0.35
N SER A 171 33.92 8.93 -0.49
CA SER A 171 35.17 8.15 -0.40
C SER A 171 35.24 7.13 -1.51
N SER A 172 36.13 7.42 -2.44
CA SER A 172 36.66 6.54 -3.46
C SER A 172 37.28 5.29 -2.83
N ASP A 173 36.64 4.12 -2.95
CA ASP A 173 37.39 2.89 -3.13
C ASP A 173 36.58 1.76 -3.78
N ASN A 174 37.24 1.08 -4.70
CA ASN A 174 36.72 0.03 -5.56
C ASN A 174 36.52 -1.27 -4.76
N THR A 175 35.28 -1.67 -4.50
CA THR A 175 34.94 -3.09 -4.36
C THR A 175 33.46 -3.31 -4.63
N ALA A 176 33.17 -4.06 -5.68
CA ALA A 176 31.82 -4.39 -6.13
C ALA A 176 31.02 -5.11 -5.02
N ARG A 177 30.10 -4.40 -4.37
CA ARG A 177 28.96 -4.99 -3.65
C ARG A 177 27.69 -4.65 -4.42
N MET A 178 26.95 -5.68 -4.80
CA MET A 178 25.67 -5.56 -5.50
C MET A 178 24.70 -4.75 -4.63
N GLN A 179 24.48 -3.49 -5.01
CA GLN A 179 23.52 -2.59 -4.40
C GLN A 179 22.65 -2.02 -5.53
N LYS A 180 21.57 -2.74 -5.84
CA LYS A 180 20.43 -2.21 -6.59
C LYS A 180 19.16 -2.88 -6.07
N PRO A 181 18.08 -2.14 -5.76
CA PRO A 181 16.77 -2.75 -5.62
C PRO A 181 16.47 -3.51 -6.91
N CYS A 182 16.05 -4.78 -6.79
CA CYS A 182 15.71 -5.61 -7.93
C CYS A 182 14.40 -5.09 -8.55
N THR A 183 14.51 -4.13 -9.46
CA THR A 183 13.41 -3.65 -10.26
C THR A 183 13.07 -4.72 -11.30
N PHE A 184 12.04 -5.53 -11.04
CA PHE A 184 11.45 -6.39 -12.06
C PHE A 184 10.39 -5.58 -12.80
N ARG A 185 10.78 -4.99 -13.94
CA ARG A 185 9.79 -4.46 -14.89
C ARG A 185 9.09 -5.67 -15.51
N CYS A 186 7.80 -5.86 -15.23
CA CYS A 186 7.05 -7.03 -15.64
C CYS A 186 6.67 -6.95 -17.13
N THR A 187 7.64 -6.78 -18.03
CA THR A 187 7.39 -6.93 -19.46
C THR A 187 7.51 -8.41 -19.82
N ARG A 188 6.41 -9.16 -19.66
CA ARG A 188 6.21 -10.56 -20.04
C ARG A 188 7.05 -11.60 -19.28
N LEU A 189 6.62 -11.97 -18.07
CA LEU A 189 6.96 -13.26 -17.44
C LEU A 189 6.19 -14.44 -18.07
N GLN A 190 6.22 -14.57 -19.40
CA GLN A 190 5.76 -15.78 -20.12
C GLN A 190 6.92 -16.61 -20.67
N ARG A 191 8.17 -16.37 -20.25
CA ARG A 191 9.34 -17.03 -20.86
C ARG A 191 10.39 -17.62 -19.93
N PHE A 192 10.14 -17.69 -18.63
CA PHE A 192 11.13 -18.20 -17.67
C PHE A 192 10.69 -19.46 -16.91
N TYR A 193 10.03 -20.42 -17.58
CA TYR A 193 9.99 -21.82 -17.11
C TYR A 193 9.84 -22.78 -18.30
N LEU A 194 10.92 -22.91 -19.08
CA LEU A 194 11.20 -24.09 -19.90
C LEU A 194 12.71 -24.28 -19.83
N TRP A 195 13.15 -25.11 -18.88
CA TRP A 195 14.11 -26.22 -18.99
C TRP A 195 14.40 -26.75 -17.59
#